data_AF-A0A1P8W906-F1
#
_entry.id   AF-A0A1P8W906-F1
#
_cell.length_a   1.000
_cell.length_b   1.000
_cell.length_c   1.000
_cell.angle_alpha   90.00
_cell.angle_beta   90.00
_cell.angle_gamma   90.00
#
_symmetry.space_group_name_H-M   'P 1'
#
loop_
_entity.id
_entity.type
_entity.pdbx_description
1 polymer ?
#
loop_
_entity_poly.entity_id
_entity_poly.type
_entity_poly.pdbx_seq_one_letter_code
_entity_poly.pdbx_strand_id
1 'polypeptide(L)'
;MDPIVDDIKRMWAEGKTLPQIATQLHLKIGFVRCVLQTGDVPNAATDLVETIMILHSIFVPAAEIARRLKVDQATVLHILTHGKLPQRQLSLAWKELPADRPLDDEVGR
;
A
#
# COMPACT_ATOMS: atom_id res chain seq x y z
N MET A 1 -8.88 -8.74 11.31
CA MET A 1 -9.26 -8.40 9.92
C MET A 1 -9.61 -6.93 9.92
N ASP A 2 -9.02 -6.13 9.03
CA ASP A 2 -9.23 -4.67 9.03
C ASP A 2 -10.60 -4.35 8.41
N PRO A 3 -11.50 -3.63 9.11
CA PRO A 3 -12.87 -3.40 8.65
C PRO A 3 -12.95 -2.73 7.28
N ILE A 4 -11.94 -1.94 6.88
CA ILE A 4 -11.91 -1.30 5.56
C ILE A 4 -11.77 -2.32 4.42
N VAL A 5 -11.09 -3.46 4.66
CA VAL A 5 -10.92 -4.52 3.68
C VAL A 5 -12.24 -5.24 3.42
N ASP A 6 -12.99 -5.51 4.48
CA ASP A 6 -14.29 -6.17 4.39
C ASP A 6 -15.31 -5.27 3.69
N ASP A 7 -15.28 -3.96 3.95
CA ASP A 7 -16.12 -2.98 3.26
C ASP A 7 -15.80 -2.88 1.77
N ILE A 8 -14.51 -2.83 1.39
CA ILE A 8 -14.09 -2.81 -0.01
C ILE A 8 -14.54 -4.10 -0.73
N LYS A 9 -14.34 -5.26 -0.12
CA LYS A 9 -14.73 -6.56 -0.70
C LYS A 9 -16.23 -6.69 -0.85
N ARG A 10 -17.00 -6.26 0.16
CA ARG A 10 -18.46 -6.21 0.11
C ARG A 10 -18.96 -5.33 -1.03
N MET A 11 -18.43 -4.11 -1.14
CA MET A 11 -18.84 -3.16 -2.18
C MET A 11 -18.47 -3.63 -3.59
N TRP A 12 -17.35 -4.35 -3.74
CA TRP A 12 -16.99 -5.00 -4.99
C TRP A 12 -17.95 -6.15 -5.35
N ALA A 13 -18.33 -6.96 -4.37
CA ALA A 13 -19.31 -8.03 -4.56
C ALA A 13 -20.72 -7.50 -4.92
N GLU A 14 -21.07 -6.29 -4.47
CA GLU A 14 -22.27 -5.54 -4.88
C GLU A 14 -22.20 -5.00 -6.32
N GLY A 15 -21.09 -5.22 -7.04
CA GLY A 15 -20.90 -4.79 -8.42
C GLY A 15 -20.43 -3.33 -8.59
N LYS A 16 -19.97 -2.67 -7.52
CA LYS A 16 -19.45 -1.30 -7.63
C LYS A 16 -18.08 -1.29 -8.29
N THR A 17 -17.84 -0.27 -9.10
CA THR A 17 -16.56 -0.06 -9.82
C THR A 17 -15.49 0.55 -8.89
N LEU A 18 -14.20 0.38 -9.24
CA LEU A 18 -13.08 0.92 -8.44
C LEU A 18 -13.23 2.42 -8.13
N PRO A 19 -13.63 3.30 -9.08
CA PRO A 19 -13.83 4.72 -8.79
C PRO A 19 -14.96 4.97 -7.80
N GLN A 20 -16.08 4.23 -7.91
CA GLN A 20 -17.23 4.38 -7.01
C GLN A 20 -16.88 3.99 -5.56
N ILE A 21 -16.15 2.88 -5.39
CA ILE A 21 -15.70 2.44 -4.07
C ILE A 21 -14.72 3.45 -3.47
N ALA A 22 -13.75 3.91 -4.27
CA ALA A 22 -12.77 4.90 -3.86
C ALA A 22 -13.43 6.22 -3.43
N THR A 23 -14.38 6.73 -4.22
CA THR A 23 -15.12 7.95 -3.87
C THR A 23 -15.96 7.78 -2.61
N GLN A 24 -16.67 6.66 -2.47
CA GLN A 24 -17.59 6.44 -1.35
C GLN A 24 -16.86 6.22 -0.02
N LEU A 25 -15.67 5.62 -0.05
CA LEU A 25 -14.84 5.40 1.14
C LEU A 25 -13.79 6.51 1.36
N HIS A 26 -13.78 7.56 0.53
CA HIS A 26 -12.76 8.62 0.53
C HIS A 26 -11.32 8.08 0.42
N LEU A 27 -11.13 7.03 -0.39
CA LEU A 27 -9.86 6.37 -0.63
C LEU A 27 -9.31 6.71 -2.02
N LYS A 28 -8.03 6.41 -2.25
CA LYS A 28 -7.44 6.44 -3.58
C LYS A 28 -7.85 5.19 -4.36
N ILE A 29 -8.08 5.33 -5.67
CA ILE A 29 -8.42 4.19 -6.56
C ILE A 29 -7.35 3.09 -6.51
N GLY A 30 -6.06 3.47 -6.45
CA GLY A 30 -4.95 2.52 -6.31
C GLY A 30 -5.05 1.68 -5.03
N PHE A 31 -5.41 2.30 -3.90
CA PHE A 31 -5.59 1.62 -2.62
C PHE A 31 -6.69 0.55 -2.72
N VAL A 32 -7.85 0.90 -3.29
CA VAL A 32 -8.97 -0.05 -3.48
C VAL A 32 -8.56 -1.22 -4.37
N ARG A 33 -7.85 -0.95 -5.48
CA ARG A 33 -7.34 -2.00 -6.37
C ARG A 33 -6.39 -2.93 -5.63
N CYS A 34 -5.46 -2.39 -4.85
CA CYS A 34 -4.50 -3.17 -4.08
C CYS A 34 -5.20 -4.04 -3.03
N VAL A 35 -6.18 -3.52 -2.29
CA VAL A 35 -6.97 -4.30 -1.32
C VAL A 35 -7.70 -5.47 -2.00
N LEU A 36 -8.29 -5.25 -3.18
CA LEU A 36 -9.00 -6.31 -3.90
C LEU A 36 -8.06 -7.38 -4.46
N GLN A 37 -6.83 -7.02 -4.83
CA GLN A 37 -5.84 -7.96 -5.37
C GLN A 37 -5.11 -8.74 -4.28
N THR A 38 -4.77 -8.09 -3.17
CA THR A 38 -3.94 -8.67 -2.10
C THR A 38 -4.76 -9.21 -0.94
N GLY A 39 -5.99 -8.71 -0.78
CA GLY A 39 -6.86 -9.04 0.34
C GLY A 39 -6.46 -8.36 1.65
N ASP A 40 -5.53 -7.40 1.62
CA ASP A 40 -4.96 -6.73 2.80
C ASP A 40 -4.84 -5.21 2.59
N VAL A 41 -4.69 -4.46 3.69
CA VAL A 41 -4.52 -3.00 3.66
C VAL A 41 -3.13 -2.67 3.12
N PRO A 42 -3.03 -1.82 2.07
CA PRO A 42 -1.76 -1.28 1.61
C PRO A 42 -1.09 -0.53 2.75
N ASN A 43 0.03 -1.08 3.21
CA ASN A 43 0.96 -0.33 4.04
C ASN A 43 1.87 0.50 3.12
N ALA A 44 2.57 1.48 3.69
CA ALA A 44 3.46 2.37 2.94
C ALA A 44 4.48 1.60 2.06
N ALA A 45 4.83 0.39 2.47
CA ALA A 45 5.69 -0.51 1.73
C ALA A 45 5.02 -1.10 0.47
N THR A 46 3.78 -1.60 0.58
CA THR A 46 2.98 -2.10 -0.55
C THR A 46 2.64 -0.99 -1.54
N ASP A 47 2.25 0.19 -1.04
CA ASP A 47 1.97 1.37 -1.87
C ASP A 47 3.19 1.79 -2.71
N LEU A 48 4.39 1.71 -2.14
CA LEU A 48 5.64 2.03 -2.82
C LEU A 48 5.96 1.02 -3.94
N VAL A 49 5.76 -0.28 -3.68
CA VAL A 49 5.96 -1.34 -4.69
C VAL A 49 5.00 -1.13 -5.86
N GLU A 50 3.71 -0.98 -5.59
CA GLU A 50 2.69 -0.83 -6.63
C GLU A 50 2.92 0.45 -7.45
N THR A 51 3.22 1.57 -6.78
CA THR A 51 3.51 2.85 -7.43
C THR A 51 4.70 2.76 -8.38
N ILE A 52 5.78 2.07 -7.97
CA ILE A 52 6.96 1.86 -8.81
C ILE A 52 6.61 1.01 -10.03
N MET A 53 5.84 -0.07 -9.86
CA MET A 53 5.43 -0.94 -10.96
C MET A 53 4.54 -0.21 -11.98
N ILE A 54 3.61 0.61 -11.53
CA ILE A 54 2.74 1.41 -12.41
C ILE A 54 3.57 2.40 -13.21
N LEU A 55 4.44 3.18 -12.55
CA LEU A 55 5.27 4.17 -13.23
C LEU A 55 6.20 3.52 -14.27
N HIS A 56 6.74 2.35 -13.96
CA HIS A 56 7.55 1.59 -14.92
C HIS A 56 6.72 1.06 -16.10
N SER A 57 5.48 0.62 -15.87
CA SER A 57 4.59 0.13 -16.95
C SER A 57 4.23 1.19 -17.99
N ILE A 58 4.31 2.48 -17.63
CA ILE A 58 4.14 3.62 -18.55
C ILE A 58 5.48 4.17 -19.04
N PHE A 59 6.53 3.33 -19.05
CA PHE A 59 7.87 3.60 -19.57
C PHE A 59 8.64 4.71 -18.85
N VAL A 60 8.35 5.01 -17.58
CA VAL A 60 9.17 5.94 -16.80
C VAL A 60 10.48 5.25 -16.39
N PRO A 61 11.65 5.84 -16.69
CA PRO A 61 12.94 5.26 -16.30
C PRO A 61 13.10 5.13 -14.78
N ALA A 62 13.73 4.06 -14.31
CA ALA A 62 13.91 3.78 -12.88
C ALA A 62 14.57 4.94 -12.10
N ALA A 63 15.53 5.65 -12.70
CA ALA A 63 16.17 6.82 -12.10
C ALA A 63 15.18 7.98 -11.87
N GLU A 64 14.26 8.19 -12.80
CA GLU A 64 13.22 9.23 -12.70
C GLU A 64 12.14 8.84 -11.67
N ILE A 65 11.80 7.56 -11.58
CA ILE A 65 10.92 7.02 -10.53
C ILE A 65 11.54 7.26 -9.14
N ALA A 66 12.82 6.91 -8.98
CA ALA A 66 13.58 7.07 -7.74
C ALA A 66 13.57 8.54 -7.26
N ARG A 67 13.84 9.46 -8.19
CA ARG A 67 13.81 10.91 -7.93
C ARG A 67 12.42 11.40 -7.50
N ARG A 68 11.35 10.98 -8.19
CA ARG A 68 9.96 11.40 -7.88
C ARG A 68 9.48 10.88 -6.54
N LEU A 69 9.83 9.64 -6.20
CA LEU A 69 9.41 8.98 -4.98
C LEU A 69 10.38 9.20 -3.80
N LYS A 70 11.48 9.92 -4.03
CA LYS A 70 12.54 10.19 -3.03
C LYS A 70 13.08 8.90 -2.40
N VAL A 71 13.26 7.87 -3.21
CA VAL A 71 13.85 6.59 -2.80
C VAL A 71 15.11 6.32 -3.61
N ASP A 72 16.01 5.49 -3.07
CA ASP A 72 17.21 5.10 -3.80
C ASP A 72 16.86 4.36 -5.09
N GLN A 73 17.59 4.63 -6.18
CA GLN A 73 17.43 3.93 -7.44
C GLN A 73 17.64 2.41 -7.28
N ALA A 74 18.49 1.99 -6.36
CA ALA A 74 18.68 0.58 -6.02
C ALA A 74 17.39 -0.07 -5.48
N THR A 75 16.59 0.66 -4.70
CA THR A 75 15.30 0.19 -4.17
C THR A 75 14.28 0.03 -5.31
N VAL A 76 14.25 1.00 -6.24
CA VAL A 76 13.40 0.91 -7.44
C VAL A 76 13.78 -0.30 -8.28
N LEU A 77 15.07 -0.48 -8.60
CA LEU A 77 15.53 -1.62 -9.39
C LEU A 77 15.24 -2.95 -8.71
N HIS A 78 15.42 -3.03 -7.39
CA HIS A 78 15.10 -4.23 -6.61
C HIS A 78 13.61 -4.57 -6.70
N ILE A 79 12.74 -3.58 -6.57
CA ILE A 79 11.29 -3.74 -6.72
C ILE A 79 10.92 -4.19 -8.13
N LEU A 80 11.50 -3.58 -9.16
CA LEU A 80 11.24 -3.98 -10.55
C LEU A 80 11.72 -5.39 -10.87
N THR A 81 12.79 -5.84 -10.22
CA THR A 81 13.36 -7.18 -10.45
C THR A 81 12.66 -8.27 -9.64
N HIS A 82 12.26 -7.97 -8.41
CA HIS A 82 11.79 -8.98 -7.44
C HIS A 82 10.34 -8.80 -6.98
N GLY A 83 9.67 -7.72 -7.38
CA GLY A 83 8.29 -7.43 -7.01
C GLY A 83 8.06 -7.14 -5.52
N LYS A 84 9.12 -6.85 -4.76
CA LYS A 84 9.06 -6.60 -3.31
C LYS A 84 10.12 -5.61 -2.84
N LEU A 85 9.91 -5.02 -1.66
CA LEU A 85 10.88 -4.13 -1.05
C LEU A 85 12.14 -4.86 -0.56
N PRO A 86 13.31 -4.20 -0.59
CA PRO A 86 14.51 -4.71 0.05
C PRO A 86 14.27 -4.96 1.54
N GLN A 87 14.80 -6.07 2.06
CA GLN A 87 14.61 -6.49 3.46
C GLN A 87 15.01 -5.41 4.49
N ARG A 88 16.03 -4.61 4.17
CA ARG A 88 16.50 -3.46 4.98
C ARG A 88 15.52 -2.28 5.06
N GLN A 89 14.65 -2.12 4.07
CA GLN A 89 13.62 -1.07 4.02
C GLN A 89 12.34 -1.53 4.71
N LEU A 90 12.04 -2.83 4.63
CA LEU A 90 10.97 -3.43 5.44
C LEU A 90 11.21 -3.23 6.93
N SER A 91 12.43 -3.43 7.44
CA SER A 91 12.74 -3.21 8.86
C SER A 91 12.67 -1.75 9.32
N LEU A 92 12.84 -0.77 8.41
CA LEU A 92 12.70 0.66 8.71
C LEU A 92 11.22 1.10 8.69
N ALA A 93 10.43 0.62 7.72
CA ALA A 93 9.00 0.92 7.64
C ALA A 93 8.22 0.40 8.85
N TRP A 94 8.69 -0.68 9.49
CA TRP A 94 8.08 -1.25 10.70
C TRP A 94 8.56 -0.58 11.99
N LYS A 95 9.67 0.16 11.94
CA LYS A 95 10.20 0.94 13.08
C LYS A 95 9.48 2.28 13.29
N GLU A 96 8.73 2.76 12.29
CA GLU A 96 7.96 4.02 12.37
C GLU A 96 6.49 3.81 12.76
N LEU A 97 6.06 2.60 13.12
CA LEU A 97 4.87 2.47 13.96
C LEU A 97 5.26 3.01 15.34
N PRO A 98 4.60 4.07 15.86
CA PRO A 98 4.88 4.51 17.21
C PRO A 98 4.64 3.32 18.14
N ALA A 99 5.71 2.91 18.84
CA ALA A 99 5.64 1.87 19.86
C ALA A 99 4.77 2.29 21.07
N ASP A 100 4.27 3.54 21.07
CA ASP A 100 3.53 4.15 22.18
C ASP A 100 2.08 4.48 21.80
N ARG A 101 1.29 3.45 21.53
CA ARG A 101 -0.07 3.47 22.10
C ARG A 101 -0.11 2.37 23.16
N PRO A 102 -0.38 2.70 24.44
CA PRO A 102 -0.81 1.67 25.35
C PRO A 102 -2.04 1.03 24.71
N LEU A 103 -2.01 -0.29 24.54
CA LEU A 103 -3.24 -1.06 24.34
C LEU A 103 -4.10 -0.73 25.56
N ASP A 104 -5.26 -0.11 25.35
CA ASP A 104 -6.20 0.20 26.42
C ASP A 104 -6.50 -1.08 27.22
N ASP A 105 -5.82 -1.23 28.36
CA ASP A 105 -6.19 -2.13 29.45
C ASP A 105 -7.37 -1.49 30.20
N GLU A 106 -8.54 -1.37 29.58
CA GLU A 106 -9.80 -1.18 30.30
C GLU A 106 -10.92 -2.03 29.67
N VAL A 107 -10.69 -3.34 29.66
CA VAL A 107 -11.78 -4.32 29.80
C VAL A 107 -11.92 -4.66 31.29
N GLY A 108 -12.71 -3.84 31.98
CA GLY A 108 -13.41 -4.21 33.21
C GLY A 108 -12.67 -3.92 34.53
N ARG A 109 -13.04 -2.81 35.17
CA ARG A 109 -13.74 -2.81 36.48
C ARG A 109 -14.20 -1.41 36.87
#